data_AF-A0A380DW68-F1
#
_entry.id   AF-A0A380DW68-F1
#
_cell.length_a   1.000
_cell.length_b   1.000
_cell.length_c   1.000
_cell.angle_alpha   90.00
_cell.angle_beta   90.00
_cell.angle_gamma   90.00
#
_symmetry.space_group_name_H-M   'P 1'
#
loop_
_entity.id
_entity.type
_entity.pdbx_description
1 polymer ?
#
loop_
_entity_poly.entity_id
_entity_poly.type
_entity_poly.pdbx_seq_one_letter_code
_entity_poly.pdbx_strand_id
1 'polypeptide(L)' 'MPAEEISAGDIIRLLEGPITFVESIESEPPAQKQLWIRMRDAVRDVLDNTTLKYLAEYVDTSEDLDGYMFYI' A
#
# COMPACT_ATOMS: atom_id res chain seq x y z
N MET A 1 -10.94 -17.68 8.29
CA MET A 1 -11.03 -17.27 6.87
C MET A 1 -9.87 -17.92 6.14
N PRO A 2 -10.08 -18.40 4.90
CA PRO A 2 -9.01 -18.93 4.06
C PRO A 2 -8.03 -17.81 3.64
N ALA A 3 -6.80 -18.17 3.30
CA ALA A 3 -5.73 -17.21 2.98
C ALA A 3 -6.00 -16.40 1.70
N GLU A 4 -6.86 -16.92 0.82
CA GLU A 4 -7.39 -16.29 -0.38
C GLU A 4 -8.35 -15.13 -0.09
N GLU A 5 -8.93 -15.07 1.12
CA GLU A 5 -9.93 -14.07 1.50
C GLU A 5 -9.37 -13.00 2.46
N ILE A 6 -8.12 -13.14 2.90
CA ILE A 6 -7.48 -12.20 3.82
C ILE A 6 -6.51 -11.33 3.03
N SER A 7 -6.76 -10.02 2.99
CA SER A 7 -5.88 -9.05 2.33
C SER A 7 -4.72 -8.62 3.23
N ALA A 8 -3.63 -8.15 2.63
CA ALA A 8 -2.54 -7.50 3.34
C ALA A 8 -3.04 -6.25 4.08
N GLY A 9 -3.98 -5.53 3.49
CA GLY A 9 -4.65 -4.38 4.10
C GLY A 9 -5.39 -4.71 5.39
N ASP A 10 -6.01 -5.90 5.50
CA ASP A 10 -6.69 -6.32 6.73
C ASP A 10 -5.70 -6.47 7.90
N ILE A 11 -4.56 -7.10 7.64
CA ILE A 11 -3.52 -7.32 8.66
C ILE A 11 -2.86 -6.01 9.07
N ILE A 12 -2.45 -5.19 8.10
CA ILE A 12 -1.72 -3.96 8.37
C ILE A 12 -2.58 -2.98 9.17
N ARG A 13 -3.85 -2.78 8.79
CA ARG A 13 -4.74 -1.85 9.51
C ARG A 13 -5.08 -2.33 10.91
N LEU A 14 -5.15 -3.65 11.12
CA LEU A 14 -5.39 -4.22 12.44
C LEU A 14 -4.23 -3.95 13.40
N LEU A 15 -2.99 -4.01 12.90
CA LEU A 15 -1.78 -3.90 13.73
C LEU A 15 -1.28 -2.46 13.88
N GLU A 16 -1.26 -1.70 12.78
CA GLU A 16 -0.69 -0.35 12.74
C GLU A 16 -1.73 0.75 13.00
N GLY A 17 -3.01 0.42 12.89
CA GLY A 17 -4.09 1.40 12.93
C GLY A 17 -4.16 2.25 11.65
N PRO A 18 -4.72 3.47 11.71
CA PRO A 18 -4.84 4.35 10.54
C PRO A 18 -3.47 4.78 10.01
N ILE A 19 -3.17 4.42 8.75
CA ILE A 19 -1.94 4.86 8.07
C ILE A 19 -2.17 6.22 7.40
N THR A 20 -1.34 7.19 7.77
CA THR A 20 -1.28 8.49 7.10
C THR A 20 -0.34 8.42 5.90
N PHE A 21 -0.89 8.56 4.68
CA PHE A 21 -0.10 8.55 3.44
C PHE A 21 0.71 9.84 3.25
N VAL A 22 0.09 10.99 3.55
CA VAL A 22 0.73 12.30 3.49
C VAL A 22 0.15 13.18 4.58
N GLU A 23 1.00 13.99 5.21
CA GLU A 23 0.54 15.03 6.13
C GLU A 23 0.01 16.21 5.31
N SER A 24 -1.31 16.40 5.31
CA SER A 24 -1.91 17.53 4.60
C SER A 24 -1.53 18.83 5.31
N ILE A 25 -1.08 19.81 4.52
CA ILE A 25 -0.97 21.19 4.97
C ILE A 25 -2.27 21.90 4.54
N GLU A 26 -2.93 22.62 5.45
CA GLU A 26 -4.25 23.23 5.18
C GLU A 26 -4.26 24.12 3.92
N SER A 27 -3.12 24.76 3.61
CA SER A 27 -2.94 25.70 2.51
C SER A 27 -2.69 25.08 1.13
N GLU A 28 -2.66 23.75 0.98
CA GLU A 28 -2.38 23.14 -0.32
C GLU A 28 -3.47 23.44 -1.38
N PRO A 29 -3.07 23.81 -2.62
CA PRO A 29 -4.00 23.99 -3.73
C PRO A 29 -4.79 22.71 -4.04
N PRO A 30 -6.03 22.81 -4.56
CA PRO A 30 -6.87 21.65 -4.87
C PRO A 30 -6.21 20.60 -5.76
N ALA A 31 -5.39 21.03 -6.73
CA ALA A 31 -4.69 20.12 -7.65
C ALA A 31 -3.66 19.22 -6.93
N GLN A 32 -2.95 19.74 -5.92
CA GLN A 32 -1.98 18.97 -5.14
C GLN A 32 -2.70 17.97 -4.24
N LYS A 33 -3.78 18.40 -3.55
CA LYS A 33 -4.64 17.50 -2.77
C LYS A 33 -5.18 16.34 -3.61
N GLN A 34 -5.58 16.60 -4.85
CA GLN A 34 -6.04 15.56 -5.76
C GLN A 34 -4.93 14.55 -6.13
N LEU A 35 -3.69 15.01 -6.29
CA LEU A 35 -2.56 14.12 -6.54
C LEU A 35 -2.33 13.19 -5.34
N TRP A 36 -2.33 13.74 -4.13
CA TRP A 36 -2.21 12.96 -2.90
C TRP A 36 -3.33 11.93 -2.73
N ILE A 37 -4.57 12.31 -3.04
CA ILE A 37 -5.71 11.38 -3.04
C ILE A 37 -5.47 10.22 -4.00
N ARG A 38 -4.98 10.50 -5.22
CA ARG A 38 -4.71 9.44 -6.22
C ARG A 38 -3.61 8.49 -5.78
N MET A 39 -2.52 9.01 -5.20
CA MET A 39 -1.44 8.17 -4.69
C MET A 39 -1.88 7.32 -3.51
N ARG A 40 -2.63 7.90 -2.56
CA ARG A 40 -3.23 7.17 -1.44
C ARG A 40 -4.15 6.05 -1.91
N ASP A 41 -5.04 6.35 -2.86
CA ASP A 41 -5.99 5.36 -3.38
C ASP A 41 -5.26 4.23 -4.11
N ALA A 42 -4.18 4.53 -4.86
CA ALA A 42 -3.35 3.50 -5.49
C ALA A 42 -2.71 2.55 -4.46
N VAL A 43 -2.13 3.08 -3.38
CA VAL A 43 -1.56 2.24 -2.30
C VAL A 43 -2.64 1.43 -1.58
N ARG A 44 -3.80 2.05 -1.28
CA ARG A 44 -4.93 1.35 -0.67
C ARG A 44 -5.37 0.18 -1.54
N ASP A 45 -5.55 0.41 -2.83
CA ASP A 45 -6.06 -0.60 -3.74
C ASP A 45 -5.07 -1.78 -3.88
N VAL A 46 -3.76 -1.54 -3.82
CA VAL A 46 -2.75 -2.62 -3.74
C VAL A 46 -2.94 -3.43 -2.45
N LEU A 47 -3.06 -2.77 -1.30
CA LEU A 47 -3.23 -3.45 -0.01
C LEU A 47 -4.51 -4.29 0.05
N ASP A 48 -5.61 -3.80 -0.53
CA ASP A 48 -6.92 -4.45 -0.46
C ASP A 48 -7.06 -5.62 -1.45
N ASN A 49 -6.29 -5.61 -2.55
CA ASN A 49 -6.34 -6.66 -3.56
C ASN A 49 -5.16 -7.65 -3.49
N THR A 50 -4.24 -7.47 -2.55
CA THR A 50 -3.13 -8.39 -2.32
C THR A 50 -3.48 -9.33 -1.18
N THR A 51 -3.62 -10.63 -1.44
CA THR A 51 -4.01 -11.62 -0.43
C THR A 51 -2.80 -12.27 0.25
N LEU A 52 -3.02 -12.87 1.43
CA LEU A 52 -1.98 -13.63 2.11
C LEU A 52 -1.48 -14.81 1.27
N LYS A 53 -2.38 -15.47 0.53
CA LYS A 53 -1.99 -16.52 -0.41
C LYS A 53 -1.05 -15.97 -1.48
N TYR A 54 -1.42 -14.86 -2.12
CA TYR A 54 -0.59 -14.25 -3.15
C TYR A 54 0.83 -13.96 -2.63
N LEU A 55 0.93 -13.39 -1.42
CA LEU A 55 2.23 -13.10 -0.79
C LEU A 55 3.02 -14.37 -0.46
N ALA A 56 2.36 -15.44 0.01
CA ALA A 56 3.02 -16.69 0.34
C ALA A 56 3.51 -17.47 -0.89
N GLU A 57 2.82 -17.31 -2.02
CA GLU A 57 3.15 -17.96 -3.31
C GLU A 57 4.06 -17.08 -4.19
N TYR A 58 4.32 -15.84 -3.80
CA TYR A 58 5.18 -14.93 -4.56
C TYR A 58 6.59 -15.49 -4.67
N VAL A 59 7.05 -15.67 -5.91
CA VAL A 59 8.43 -16.02 -6.23
C VAL A 59 9.07 -14.77 -6.80
N ASP A 60 10.16 -14.33 -6.17
CA ASP A 60 10.89 -13.18 -6.67
C ASP A 60 11.52 -13.51 -8.02
N THR A 61 11.07 -12.79 -9.05
CA THR A 61 11.59 -12.92 -10.42
C THR A 61 12.45 -11.72 -10.81
N SER A 62 12.67 -10.75 -9.92
CA SER A 62 13.44 -9.54 -10.21
C SER A 62 14.87 -9.66 -9.68
N GLU A 63 15.85 -9.52 -10.58
CA GLU A 63 17.27 -9.36 -10.21
C GLU A 63 17.58 -7.92 -9.71
N ASP A 64 16.61 -7.00 -9.74
CA ASP A 64 16.82 -5.56 -9.61
C ASP A 64 16.61 -4.98 -8.19
N LEU A 65 16.37 -5.82 -7.18
CA LEU A 65 16.30 -5.37 -5.78
C LEU A 65 17.71 -5.32 -5.16
N ASP A 66 18.58 -4.48 -5.73
CA ASP A 66 19.87 -4.16 -5.14
C ASP A 66 19.68 -3.19 -3.96
N GLY A 67 19.37 -3.74 -2.78
CA GLY A 67 19.31 -3.01 -1.51
C GLY A 67 17.95 -3.08 -0.80
N TYR A 68 17.83 -2.29 0.27
CA TYR A 68 16.65 -2.30 1.16
C TYR A 68 15.67 -1.14 0.90
N MET A 69 15.94 -0.30 -0.11
CA MET A 69 15.16 0.90 -0.42
C MET A 69 14.31 0.70 -1.67
N PHE A 70 13.01 0.94 -1.57
CA PHE A 70 12.07 0.95 -2.70
C PHE A 70 11.79 2.40 -3.09
N TYR A 71 12.34 2.86 -4.21
CA TYR A 71 12.13 4.22 -4.73
C TYR A 71 10.86 4.30 -5.59
N ILE A 72 10.15 5.42 -5.52
CA ILE A 72 9.00 5.76 -6.38
C ILE A 72 9.42 6.54 -7.62
#